data_AF-A0A918ANZ4-F1
#
_entry.id   AF-A0A918ANZ4-F1
#
_cell.length_a   1.000
_cell.length_b   1.000
_cell.length_c   1.000
_cell.angle_alpha   90.00
_cell.angle_beta   90.00
_cell.angle_gamma   90.00
#
_symmetry.space_group_name_H-M   'P 1'
#
loop_
_entity.id
_entity.type
_entity.pdbx_description
1 polymer ?
#
loop_
_entity_poly.entity_id
_entity_poly.type
_entity_poly.pdbx_seq_one_letter_code
_entity_poly.pdbx_strand_id
1 'polypeptide(L)'
;MGPCARHLLSLVAARALADVVPEPDGWTTVRVPVESVEHAVADLLRLGPEAEVVEPPELRERVVQALRGMAAVYPEALDPVQRPAT
;
A
#
# COMPACT_ATOMS: atom_id res chain seq x y z
N MET A 1 6.22 -20.26 8.54
CA MET A 1 6.92 -19.54 7.45
C MET A 1 5.84 -18.92 6.57
N GLY A 2 5.42 -17.69 6.88
CA GLY A 2 4.50 -16.91 6.05
C GLY A 2 5.22 -16.32 4.84
N PRO A 3 4.50 -15.83 3.81
CA PRO A 3 5.08 -15.50 2.52
C PRO A 3 6.07 -14.34 2.65
N CYS A 4 7.31 -14.57 2.20
CA CYS A 4 8.27 -13.50 1.90
C CYS A 4 7.69 -12.69 0.74
N ALA A 5 6.89 -11.68 1.05
CA ALA A 5 6.29 -10.82 0.04
C ALA A 5 7.39 -9.97 -0.60
N ARG A 6 7.88 -10.45 -1.75
CA ARG A 6 8.87 -9.77 -2.58
C ARG A 6 8.15 -8.69 -3.39
N HIS A 7 7.89 -7.56 -2.75
CA HIS A 7 7.27 -6.42 -3.39
C HIS A 7 8.26 -5.72 -4.34
N LEU A 8 7.81 -5.45 -5.55
CA LEU A 8 8.56 -4.67 -6.55
C LEU A 8 8.44 -3.18 -6.23
N LEU A 9 9.02 -2.79 -5.12
CA LEU A 9 9.18 -1.40 -4.72
C LEU A 9 10.33 -0.76 -5.48
N SER A 10 10.29 0.56 -5.64
CA SER A 10 11.47 1.31 -6.07
C SER A 10 12.67 0.99 -5.16
N LEU A 11 13.89 1.07 -5.68
CA LEU A 11 15.12 0.76 -4.90
C LEU A 11 15.18 1.55 -3.59
N VAL A 12 14.72 2.80 -3.63
CA VAL A 12 14.68 3.72 -2.50
C VAL A 12 13.71 3.23 -1.43
N ALA A 13 12.50 2.82 -1.84
CA ALA A 13 11.51 2.24 -0.95
C ALA A 13 11.97 0.90 -0.36
N ALA A 14 12.57 0.02 -1.17
CA ALA A 14 13.13 -1.24 -0.71
C ALA A 14 14.22 -1.04 0.36
N ARG A 15 15.04 0.01 0.24
CA ARG A 15 16.09 0.31 1.22
C ARG A 15 15.53 0.86 2.53
N ALA A 16 14.49 1.69 2.48
CA ALA A 16 13.81 2.16 3.68
C ALA A 16 13.16 1.02 4.48
N LEU A 17 12.88 -0.11 3.83
CA LEU A 17 12.29 -1.31 4.46
C LEU A 17 13.31 -2.32 5.00
N ALA A 18 14.59 -2.19 4.66
CA ALA A 18 15.59 -3.23 4.95
C ALA A 18 15.77 -3.53 6.44
N ASP A 19 15.59 -2.53 7.30
CA ASP A 19 15.80 -2.62 8.75
C ASP A 19 14.47 -2.55 9.55
N VAL A 20 13.34 -2.72 8.87
CA VAL A 20 12.01 -2.57 9.46
C VAL A 20 11.59 -3.87 10.14
N VAL A 21 11.29 -3.77 11.43
CA VAL A 21 10.80 -4.90 12.24
C VAL A 21 9.28 -4.85 12.30
N PRO A 22 8.56 -5.96 11.99
CA PRO A 22 7.11 -6.07 12.16
C PRO A 22 6.69 -5.76 13.60
N GLU A 23 5.69 -4.90 13.78
CA GLU A 23 5.04 -4.71 15.08
C GLU A 23 4.18 -5.95 15.42
N PRO A 24 3.73 -6.11 16.69
CA PRO A 24 2.97 -7.29 17.12
C PRO A 24 1.65 -7.53 16.35
N ASP A 25 1.10 -6.50 15.72
CA ASP A 25 -0.11 -6.55 14.89
C ASP A 25 0.18 -6.95 13.42
N GLY A 26 1.45 -7.21 13.08
CA GLY A 26 1.89 -7.59 11.75
C GLY A 26 2.07 -6.42 10.77
N TRP A 27 1.86 -5.18 11.21
CA TRP A 27 2.09 -3.98 10.41
C TRP A 27 3.38 -3.28 10.84
N THR A 28 3.97 -2.47 9.95
CA THR A 28 4.97 -1.50 10.38
C THR A 28 4.78 -0.19 9.64
N THR A 29 4.89 0.92 10.37
CA THR A 29 4.87 2.26 9.78
C THR A 29 6.27 2.65 9.34
N VAL A 30 6.40 3.04 8.08
CA VAL A 30 7.69 3.40 7.48
C VAL A 30 7.59 4.74 6.76
N ARG A 31 8.66 5.52 6.81
CA ARG A 31 8.78 6.75 6.00
C ARG A 31 9.64 6.49 4.80
N VAL A 32 9.03 6.62 3.63
CA VAL A 32 9.67 6.39 2.34
C VAL A 32 9.66 7.70 1.55
N PRO A 33 10.82 8.19 1.07
CA PRO A 33 10.82 9.32 0.16
C PRO A 33 10.24 8.91 -1.19
N VAL A 34 9.33 9.71 -1.70
CA VAL A 34 8.67 9.50 -3.00
C VAL A 34 9.16 10.51 -4.00
N GLU A 35 9.44 10.06 -5.22
CA GLU A 35 9.89 10.93 -6.31
C GLU A 35 8.75 11.82 -6.82
N SER A 36 7.53 11.28 -6.88
CA SER A 36 6.29 12.03 -7.14
C SER A 36 5.08 11.31 -6.55
N VAL A 37 3.98 12.05 -6.37
CA VAL A 37 2.70 11.50 -5.88
C VAL A 37 2.14 10.48 -6.86
N GLU A 38 2.26 10.72 -8.16
CA GLU A 38 1.75 9.83 -9.20
C GLU A 38 2.45 8.47 -9.20
N HIS A 39 3.78 8.46 -9.09
CA HIS A 39 4.54 7.20 -8.97
C HIS A 39 4.23 6.49 -7.66
N ALA A 40 4.12 7.23 -6.55
CA ALA A 40 3.76 6.66 -5.25
C ALA A 40 2.39 5.95 -5.30
N VAL A 41 1.39 6.55 -5.95
CA VAL A 41 0.07 5.93 -6.13
C VAL A 41 0.20 4.61 -6.91
N ALA A 42 0.95 4.58 -8.01
CA ALA A 42 1.12 3.36 -8.79
C ALA A 42 1.82 2.25 -7.98
N ASP A 43 2.86 2.58 -7.22
CA ASP A 43 3.55 1.61 -6.37
C ASP A 43 2.65 1.08 -5.25
N LEU A 44 1.88 1.94 -4.59
CA LEU A 44 0.94 1.54 -3.54
C LEU A 44 -0.15 0.61 -4.06
N LEU A 45 -0.72 0.91 -5.23
CA LEU A 45 -1.76 0.06 -5.84
C LEU A 45 -1.23 -1.34 -6.19
N ARG A 46 0.07 -1.51 -6.45
CA ARG A 46 0.69 -2.83 -6.68
C ARG A 46 0.80 -3.67 -5.41
N LEU A 47 0.86 -3.04 -4.24
CA LEU A 47 0.83 -3.71 -2.94
C LEU A 47 -0.58 -4.14 -2.56
N GLY A 48 -1.60 -3.43 -3.07
CA GLY A 48 -3.00 -3.73 -2.79
C GLY A 48 -3.32 -3.54 -1.29
N PRO A 49 -4.03 -4.49 -0.65
CA PRO A 49 -4.47 -4.36 0.75
C PRO A 49 -3.35 -4.50 1.78
N GLU A 50 -2.13 -4.88 1.37
CA GLU A 50 -0.97 -5.07 2.25
C GLU A 50 -0.25 -3.74 2.58
N ALA A 51 -0.77 -2.60 2.10
CA ALA A 51 -0.21 -1.28 2.35
C ALA A 51 -1.30 -0.22 2.58
N GLU A 52 -1.06 0.67 3.55
CA GLU A 52 -1.92 1.81 3.83
C GLU A 52 -1.11 3.12 3.87
N VAL A 53 -1.68 4.18 3.28
CA VAL A 53 -1.12 5.54 3.41
C VAL A 53 -1.63 6.19 4.68
N VAL A 54 -0.74 6.38 5.66
CA VAL A 54 -1.03 7.12 6.90
C VAL A 54 -0.94 8.62 6.66
N GLU A 55 0.15 9.07 6.02
CA GLU A 55 0.44 10.46 5.68
C GLU A 55 1.28 10.51 4.38
N PRO A 56 1.26 11.62 3.62
CA PRO A 56 0.40 12.79 3.79
C PRO A 56 -1.04 12.56 3.27
N PRO A 57 -2.05 13.33 3.75
CA PRO A 57 -3.45 13.11 3.39
C PRO A 57 -3.72 13.27 1.89
N GLU A 58 -3.00 14.16 1.21
CA GLU A 58 -3.15 14.38 -0.23
C GLU A 58 -2.77 13.12 -1.02
N LEU A 59 -1.76 12.36 -0.57
CA LEU A 59 -1.41 11.08 -1.19
C LEU A 59 -2.53 10.05 -0.98
N ARG A 60 -3.09 9.97 0.23
CA ARG A 60 -4.23 9.09 0.54
C ARG A 60 -5.42 9.39 -0.36
N GLU A 61 -5.76 10.67 -0.55
CA GLU A 61 -6.85 11.10 -1.44
C GLU A 61 -6.63 10.63 -2.88
N ARG A 62 -5.40 10.72 -3.38
CA ARG A 62 -5.05 10.30 -4.76
C ARG A 62 -5.16 8.78 -4.93
N VAL A 63 -4.76 8.00 -3.92
CA VAL A 63 -4.98 6.55 -3.90
C VAL A 63 -6.47 6.21 -3.90
N VAL A 64 -7.26 6.87 -3.05
CA VAL A 64 -8.72 6.66 -2.98
C VAL A 64 -9.39 6.99 -4.32
N GLN A 65 -8.98 8.07 -5.00
CA GLN A 65 -9.47 8.40 -6.33
C GLN A 65 -9.16 7.31 -7.35
N ALA A 66 -7.92 6.81 -7.36
CA ALA A 66 -7.52 5.74 -8.28
C ALA A 66 -8.31 4.45 -8.03
N LEU A 67 -8.47 4.05 -6.76
CA LEU A 67 -9.27 2.89 -6.36
C LEU A 67 -10.73 3.04 -6.79
N ARG A 68 -11.33 4.23 -6.64
CA ARG A 68 -12.70 4.51 -7.13
C ARG A 68 -12.81 4.36 -8.65
N GLY A 69 -11.79 4.80 -9.39
CA GLY A 69 -11.72 4.60 -10.85
C GLY A 69 -11.67 3.12 -11.22
N MET A 70 -10.85 2.34 -10.52
CA MET A 70 -10.76 0.88 -10.72
C MET A 70 -12.07 0.17 -10.35
N ALA A 71 -12.69 0.57 -9.25
CA ALA A 71 -13.99 0.08 -8.79
C ALA A 71 -15.10 0.29 -9.84
N ALA A 72 -15.07 1.43 -10.55
CA ALA A 72 -16.01 1.69 -11.63
C ALA A 72 -15.79 0.79 -12.86
N VAL A 73 -14.55 0.32 -13.09
CA VAL A 73 -14.22 -0.62 -14.18
C VAL A 73 -14.56 -2.06 -13.80
N TYR A 74 -14.42 -2.43 -12.53
CA TYR A 74 -14.63 -3.79 -12.02
C TYR A 74 -15.68 -3.82 -10.89
N PRO A 75 -16.96 -3.53 -11.17
CA PRO A 75 -17.98 -3.39 -10.14
C PRO A 75 -18.28 -4.69 -9.38
N GLU A 76 -18.13 -5.86 -10.01
CA GLU A 76 -18.35 -7.17 -9.37
C GLU A 76 -17.20 -7.61 -8.46
N ALA A 77 -16.02 -7.01 -8.61
CA ALA A 77 -14.82 -7.38 -7.84
C ALA A 77 -14.79 -6.75 -6.42
N LEU A 78 -15.80 -5.97 -6.06
CA LEU A 78 -15.87 -5.19 -4.82
C LEU A 78 -16.77 -5.81 -3.75
N ASP A 79 -17.06 -7.11 -3.86
CA ASP A 79 -17.66 -7.82 -2.72
C ASP A 79 -16.77 -7.59 -1.48
N PRO A 80 -17.34 -7.14 -0.36
CA PRO A 80 -16.56 -6.61 0.75
C PRO A 80 -15.58 -7.64 1.29
N VAL A 81 -14.28 -7.40 1.07
CA VAL A 81 -13.20 -8.14 1.72
C VAL A 81 -13.33 -7.95 3.22
N GLN A 82 -13.58 -9.04 3.95
CA GLN A 82 -13.62 -9.04 5.41
C GLN A 82 -12.19 -8.83 5.91
N ARG A 83 -11.93 -7.70 6.58
CA ARG A 83 -10.69 -7.53 7.36
C ARG A 83 -10.61 -8.66 8.39
N PRO A 84 -9.47 -9.35 8.53
CA PRO A 84 -9.28 -10.24 9.67
C PRO A 84 -9.41 -9.41 10.95
N ALA A 85 -10.28 -9.87 11.86
CA ALA A 85 -10.42 -9.28 13.19
C ALA A 85 -9.11 -9.46 13.97
N THR A 86 -8.74 -8.40 14.70
CA THR A 86 -7.61 -8.33 15.64
C THR A 86 -7.62 -9.48 16.64
#